data_AF-B1MYQ1-F1
#
_entry.id   AF-B1MYQ1-F1
#
_cell.length_a   1.000
_cell.length_b   1.000
_cell.length_c   1.000
_cell.angle_alpha   90.00
_cell.angle_beta   90.00
_cell.angle_gamma   90.00
#
_symmetry.space_group_name_H-M   'P 1'
#
loop_
_entity.id
_entity.type
_entity.pdbx_description
1 polymer ?
#
loop_
_entity_poly.entity_id
_entity_poly.type
_entity_poly.pdbx_seq_one_letter_code
_entity_poly.pdbx_strand_id
1 'polypeptide(L)'
;MANYKITFRVDGQVVTEEDIRAVELQRYHHVFKIFDAKAIPITLDNQILDLESLLQLPLENAKVALAETREKIGKQKMLTLFQSEIEESNDMWREIALASPDPQKYQAGIVEVETENISLVQFMMFNQLLAKKNNLYLPSTIHPEHYYFDANSKGEQTIIETFGMYKEPSYLDLRPDSDIKYPIVPDHNVSLVMAGKTYLKSLNIDTKLIGMHQLTQTTTGMKVKLGVFLPTAAPKEIVDGHKWHLMVEFNNGLHIAAEQQPNAVQKFMLEMAIKHMEKKQHVAKQVKHE
;
A
#
# COMPACT_ATOMS: atom_id res chain seq x y z
N MET A 1 23.85 3.55 -13.69
CA MET A 1 23.11 2.51 -12.95
C MET A 1 22.83 3.06 -11.56
N ALA A 2 21.64 2.78 -11.01
CA ALA A 2 21.33 3.14 -9.63
C ALA A 2 22.34 2.46 -8.68
N ASN A 3 22.66 3.12 -7.57
CA ASN A 3 23.61 2.61 -6.57
C ASN A 3 22.93 1.73 -5.51
N TYR A 4 21.70 1.27 -5.75
CA TYR A 4 20.90 0.45 -4.85
C TYR A 4 20.31 -0.75 -5.58
N LYS A 5 19.79 -1.70 -4.80
CA LYS A 5 19.12 -2.90 -5.30
C LYS A 5 17.88 -3.19 -4.46
N ILE A 6 16.83 -3.66 -5.11
CA ILE A 6 15.58 -4.12 -4.49
C ILE A 6 15.34 -5.54 -4.99
N THR A 7 15.04 -6.47 -4.10
CA THR A 7 14.74 -7.86 -4.44
C THR A 7 13.41 -8.25 -3.81
N PHE A 8 12.44 -8.62 -4.65
CA PHE A 8 11.15 -9.14 -4.20
C PHE A 8 11.16 -10.66 -4.22
N ARG A 9 10.52 -11.27 -3.22
CA ARG A 9 10.24 -12.70 -3.16
C ARG A 9 8.79 -12.95 -2.78
N VAL A 10 8.16 -13.84 -3.52
CA VAL A 10 6.80 -14.32 -3.26
C VAL A 10 6.82 -15.83 -3.30
N ASP A 11 6.30 -16.47 -2.24
CA ASP A 11 6.24 -17.93 -2.14
C ASP A 11 7.61 -18.61 -2.39
N GLY A 12 8.69 -17.96 -1.92
CA GLY A 12 10.08 -18.42 -2.06
C GLY A 12 10.75 -18.12 -3.41
N GLN A 13 10.01 -17.60 -4.39
CA GLN A 13 10.52 -17.29 -5.73
C GLN A 13 10.88 -15.82 -5.87
N VAL A 14 11.97 -15.50 -6.57
CA VAL A 14 12.35 -14.12 -6.88
C VAL A 14 11.44 -13.59 -7.99
N VAL A 15 10.90 -12.39 -7.80
CA VAL A 15 10.16 -11.64 -8.83
C VAL A 15 11.04 -10.50 -9.32
N THR A 16 11.16 -10.35 -10.64
CA THR A 16 12.03 -9.33 -11.23
C THR A 16 11.34 -7.95 -11.24
N GLU A 17 12.12 -6.88 -11.24
CA GLU A 17 11.58 -5.52 -11.41
C GLU A 17 10.86 -5.37 -12.75
N GLU A 18 11.35 -6.04 -13.80
CA GLU A 18 10.72 -6.04 -15.13
C GLU A 18 9.30 -6.63 -15.07
N ASP A 19 9.12 -7.77 -14.38
CA ASP A 19 7.79 -8.38 -14.20
C ASP A 19 6.86 -7.45 -13.41
N ILE A 20 7.37 -6.82 -12.34
CA ILE A 20 6.59 -5.87 -11.53
C ILE A 20 6.14 -4.68 -12.38
N ARG A 21 7.04 -4.10 -13.18
CA ARG A 21 6.72 -2.95 -14.05
C ARG A 21 5.78 -3.32 -15.20
N ALA A 22 5.87 -4.55 -15.71
CA ALA A 22 4.92 -5.05 -16.70
C ALA A 22 3.50 -5.17 -16.11
N VAL A 23 3.37 -5.73 -14.90
CA VAL A 23 2.09 -5.80 -14.19
C VAL A 23 1.57 -4.41 -13.80
N GLU A 24 2.47 -3.51 -13.40
CA GLU A 24 2.12 -2.12 -13.12
C GLU A 24 1.50 -1.44 -14.33
N LEU A 25 2.10 -1.55 -15.52
CA LEU A 25 1.56 -0.96 -16.74
C LEU A 25 0.18 -1.55 -17.09
N GLN A 26 0.00 -2.87 -16.92
CA GLN A 26 -1.30 -3.51 -17.08
C GLN A 26 -2.36 -2.94 -16.11
N ARG A 27 -1.95 -2.60 -14.88
CA ARG A 27 -2.82 -1.96 -13.88
C ARG A 27 -3.18 -0.52 -14.26
N TYR A 28 -2.25 0.25 -14.83
CA TYR A 28 -2.59 1.55 -15.42
C TYR A 28 -3.62 1.41 -16.54
N HIS A 29 -3.44 0.45 -17.45
CA HIS A 29 -4.39 0.19 -18.53
C HIS A 29 -5.78 -0.18 -18.01
N HIS A 30 -5.85 -0.95 -16.92
CA HIS A 30 -7.12 -1.27 -16.27
C HIS A 30 -7.82 -0.01 -15.73
N VAL A 31 -7.09 0.85 -15.03
CA VAL A 31 -7.65 2.10 -14.48
C VAL A 31 -8.05 3.07 -15.59
N PHE A 32 -7.32 3.13 -16.70
CA PHE A 32 -7.71 3.93 -17.87
C PHE A 32 -9.06 3.50 -18.43
N LYS A 33 -9.32 2.19 -18.53
CA LYS A 33 -10.63 1.67 -18.95
C LYS A 33 -11.75 2.05 -17.98
N ILE A 34 -11.47 2.06 -16.67
CA ILE A 34 -12.43 2.52 -15.65
C ILE A 34 -12.74 4.01 -15.85
N PHE A 35 -11.72 4.85 -16.02
CA PHE A 35 -11.89 6.29 -16.23
C PHE A 35 -12.65 6.58 -17.52
N ASP A 36 -12.32 5.89 -18.61
CA ASP A 36 -13.00 6.00 -19.90
C ASP A 36 -14.48 5.59 -19.80
N ALA A 37 -14.78 4.44 -19.19
CA ALA A 37 -16.16 3.98 -18.98
C ALA A 37 -17.01 4.96 -18.15
N LYS A 38 -16.36 5.72 -17.25
CA LYS A 38 -17.00 6.77 -16.43
C LYS A 38 -16.96 8.16 -17.08
N ALA A 39 -16.49 8.26 -18.32
CA ALA A 39 -16.29 9.51 -19.06
C ALA A 39 -15.46 10.55 -18.28
N ILE A 40 -14.46 10.09 -17.52
CA ILE A 40 -13.53 10.95 -16.80
C ILE A 40 -12.34 11.24 -17.74
N PRO A 41 -12.17 12.48 -18.22
CA PRO A 41 -11.09 12.81 -19.14
C PRO A 41 -9.74 12.70 -18.41
N ILE A 42 -8.81 11.93 -18.96
CA ILE A 42 -7.42 11.88 -18.51
C ILE A 42 -6.60 12.85 -19.35
N THR A 43 -5.79 13.66 -18.67
CA THR A 43 -4.91 14.63 -19.31
C THR A 43 -3.44 14.31 -19.10
N LEU A 44 -2.63 14.57 -20.11
CA LEU A 44 -1.17 14.63 -20.03
C LEU A 44 -0.72 15.91 -20.74
N ASP A 45 0.14 16.72 -20.11
CA ASP A 45 0.64 17.97 -20.68
C ASP A 45 -0.48 18.93 -21.16
N ASN A 46 -1.58 19.00 -20.40
CA ASN A 46 -2.80 19.74 -20.71
C ASN A 46 -3.59 19.28 -21.96
N GLN A 47 -3.28 18.12 -22.53
CA GLN A 47 -4.04 17.50 -23.61
C GLN A 47 -4.90 16.36 -23.06
N ILE A 48 -6.18 16.32 -23.44
CA ILE A 48 -7.05 15.18 -23.15
C ILE A 48 -6.68 14.06 -24.11
N LEU A 49 -6.43 12.87 -23.56
CA LEU A 49 -6.10 11.67 -24.35
C LEU A 49 -7.34 10.77 -24.42
N ASP A 50 -7.55 10.14 -25.59
CA ASP A 50 -8.51 9.05 -25.74
C ASP A 50 -7.95 7.73 -25.20
N LEU A 51 -8.82 6.73 -25.05
CA LEU A 51 -8.43 5.43 -24.49
C LEU A 51 -7.35 4.73 -25.33
N GLU A 52 -7.42 4.82 -26.66
CA GLU A 52 -6.40 4.20 -27.53
C GLU A 52 -5.02 4.80 -27.28
N SER A 53 -4.92 6.14 -27.20
CA SER A 53 -3.68 6.83 -26.89
C SER A 53 -3.16 6.49 -25.49
N LEU A 54 -4.06 6.42 -24.49
CA LEU A 54 -3.71 6.07 -23.12
C LEU A 54 -3.12 4.66 -23.01
N LEU A 55 -3.65 3.68 -23.75
CA LEU A 55 -3.19 2.29 -23.75
C LEU A 55 -1.84 2.09 -24.48
N GLN A 56 -1.34 3.11 -25.17
CA GLN A 56 -0.02 3.11 -25.82
C GLN A 56 1.03 3.91 -25.06
N LEU A 57 0.65 4.55 -23.94
CA LEU A 57 1.61 5.34 -23.16
C LEU A 57 2.70 4.45 -22.56
N PRO A 58 3.96 4.91 -22.57
CA PRO A 58 4.98 4.30 -21.72
C PRO A 58 4.62 4.50 -20.25
N LEU A 59 5.02 3.56 -19.39
CA LEU A 59 4.68 3.53 -17.97
C LEU A 59 4.88 4.87 -17.25
N GLU A 60 6.00 5.56 -17.49
CA GLU A 60 6.28 6.85 -16.83
C GLU A 60 5.27 7.94 -17.23
N ASN A 61 4.81 7.97 -18.48
CA ASN A 61 3.78 8.90 -18.91
C ASN A 61 2.40 8.49 -18.39
N ALA A 62 2.12 7.18 -18.30
CA ALA A 62 0.88 6.68 -17.70
C ALA A 62 0.75 7.08 -16.23
N LYS A 63 1.85 7.01 -15.47
CA LYS A 63 1.96 7.50 -14.08
C LYS A 63 1.58 8.98 -13.96
N VAL A 64 2.23 9.82 -14.75
CA VAL A 64 2.04 11.28 -14.72
C VAL A 64 0.61 11.63 -15.12
N ALA A 65 0.11 11.09 -16.24
CA ALA A 65 -1.22 11.38 -16.75
C ALA A 65 -2.32 11.12 -15.70
N LEU A 66 -2.26 9.94 -15.04
CA LEU A 66 -3.24 9.58 -14.03
C LEU A 66 -3.12 10.43 -12.75
N ALA A 67 -1.89 10.69 -12.31
CA ALA A 67 -1.62 11.46 -11.09
C ALA A 67 -2.06 12.93 -11.23
N GLU A 68 -1.74 13.58 -12.35
CA GLU A 68 -2.19 14.96 -12.64
C GLU A 68 -3.71 15.05 -12.74
N THR A 69 -4.32 14.08 -13.43
CA THR A 69 -5.77 14.01 -13.59
C THR A 69 -6.47 13.91 -12.24
N ARG A 70 -6.02 13.00 -11.35
CA ARG A 70 -6.60 12.83 -10.02
C ARG A 70 -6.41 14.05 -9.12
N GLU A 71 -5.22 14.64 -9.14
CA GLU A 71 -4.94 15.86 -8.37
C GLU A 71 -5.88 17.00 -8.80
N LYS A 72 -6.12 17.15 -10.11
CA LYS A 72 -7.04 18.14 -10.67
C LYS A 72 -8.50 17.87 -10.32
N ILE A 73 -8.93 16.60 -10.32
CA ILE A 73 -10.30 16.21 -9.91
C ILE A 73 -10.51 16.51 -8.42
N GLY A 74 -9.52 16.17 -7.59
CA GLY A 74 -9.54 16.40 -6.16
C GLY A 74 -10.37 15.37 -5.37
N LYS A 75 -10.07 15.30 -4.06
CA LYS A 75 -10.58 14.30 -3.10
C LYS A 75 -12.10 14.16 -3.11
N GLN A 76 -12.83 15.26 -3.00
CA GLN A 76 -14.29 15.24 -2.87
C GLN A 76 -14.97 14.74 -4.16
N LYS A 77 -14.48 15.14 -5.32
CA LYS A 77 -15.06 14.72 -6.60
C LYS A 77 -14.72 13.26 -6.90
N MET A 78 -13.53 12.79 -6.54
CA MET A 78 -13.19 11.36 -6.60
C MET A 78 -14.15 10.51 -5.78
N LEU A 79 -14.46 10.91 -4.55
CA LEU A 79 -15.47 10.23 -3.72
C LEU A 79 -16.83 10.15 -4.43
N THR A 80 -17.31 11.26 -4.98
CA THR A 80 -18.59 11.30 -5.70
C THR A 80 -18.59 10.41 -6.95
N LEU A 81 -17.49 10.38 -7.71
CA LEU A 81 -17.40 9.60 -8.94
C LEU A 81 -17.46 8.09 -8.69
N PHE A 82 -16.92 7.62 -7.56
CA PHE A 82 -16.83 6.19 -7.22
C PHE A 82 -17.87 5.74 -6.18
N GLN A 83 -18.89 6.56 -5.89
CA GLN A 83 -19.85 6.27 -4.82
C GLN A 83 -20.59 4.93 -5.02
N SER A 84 -21.01 4.61 -6.25
CA SER A 84 -21.68 3.34 -6.58
C SER A 84 -20.77 2.13 -6.31
N GLU A 85 -19.53 2.20 -6.78
CA GLU A 85 -18.52 1.16 -6.61
C GLU A 85 -18.20 0.94 -5.12
N ILE A 86 -18.15 2.02 -4.35
CA ILE A 86 -17.95 1.97 -2.91
C ILE A 86 -19.11 1.25 -2.21
N GLU A 87 -20.35 1.48 -2.62
CA GLU A 87 -21.53 0.80 -2.06
C GLU A 87 -21.49 -0.70 -2.35
N GLU A 88 -21.21 -1.09 -3.60
CA GLU A 88 -21.06 -2.50 -3.99
C GLU A 88 -19.92 -3.19 -3.23
N SER A 89 -18.79 -2.51 -3.08
CA SER A 89 -17.65 -3.02 -2.34
C SER A 89 -17.92 -3.15 -0.84
N ASN A 90 -18.71 -2.24 -0.25
CA ASN A 90 -19.14 -2.35 1.15
C ASN A 90 -19.94 -3.64 1.38
N ASP A 91 -20.88 -3.97 0.49
CA ASP A 91 -21.66 -5.19 0.62
C ASP A 91 -20.79 -6.45 0.47
N MET A 92 -19.90 -6.48 -0.51
CA MET A 92 -18.93 -7.56 -0.67
C MET A 92 -18.10 -7.80 0.62
N TRP A 93 -17.51 -6.74 1.19
CA TRP A 93 -16.67 -6.89 2.37
C TRP A 93 -17.48 -7.27 3.62
N ARG A 94 -18.72 -6.81 3.75
CA ARG A 94 -19.63 -7.24 4.82
C ARG A 94 -19.94 -8.72 4.70
N GLU A 95 -20.25 -9.21 3.50
CA GLU A 95 -20.52 -10.63 3.24
C GLU A 95 -19.29 -11.49 3.58
N ILE A 96 -18.11 -11.10 3.11
CA ILE A 96 -16.84 -11.79 3.41
C ILE A 96 -16.59 -11.84 4.93
N ALA A 97 -16.76 -10.71 5.62
CA ALA A 97 -16.54 -10.62 7.05
C ALA A 97 -17.56 -11.47 7.85
N LEU A 98 -18.83 -11.48 7.45
CA LEU A 98 -19.89 -12.29 8.08
C LEU A 98 -19.66 -13.79 7.87
N ALA A 99 -19.22 -14.19 6.67
CA ALA A 99 -18.90 -15.58 6.33
C ALA A 99 -17.59 -16.10 6.96
N SER A 100 -16.86 -15.25 7.68
CA SER A 100 -15.60 -15.60 8.36
C SER A 100 -15.74 -15.43 9.89
N PRO A 101 -16.41 -16.37 10.59
CA PRO A 101 -16.77 -16.19 11.99
C PRO A 101 -15.57 -16.29 12.95
N ASP A 102 -14.53 -17.04 12.59
CA ASP A 102 -13.31 -17.17 13.40
C ASP A 102 -12.40 -15.95 13.14
N PRO A 103 -12.26 -15.03 14.12
CA PRO A 103 -11.48 -13.81 13.94
C PRO A 103 -9.98 -14.04 14.03
N GLN A 104 -9.51 -15.30 14.06
CA GLN A 104 -8.10 -15.68 14.16
C GLN A 104 -7.63 -16.59 13.03
N LYS A 105 -8.51 -16.90 12.07
CA LYS A 105 -8.15 -17.61 10.85
C LYS A 105 -8.16 -16.65 9.67
N TYR A 106 -7.09 -16.70 8.90
CA TYR A 106 -6.87 -15.80 7.78
C TYR A 106 -6.34 -16.55 6.58
N GLN A 107 -6.56 -15.96 5.41
CA GLN A 107 -5.72 -16.21 4.24
C GLN A 107 -4.63 -15.15 4.21
N ALA A 108 -3.39 -15.59 4.06
CA ALA A 108 -2.22 -14.72 4.07
C ALA A 108 -1.69 -14.49 2.67
N GLY A 109 -1.52 -13.22 2.29
CA GLY A 109 -0.66 -12.81 1.18
C GLY A 109 0.61 -12.23 1.77
N ILE A 110 1.76 -12.83 1.47
CA ILE A 110 3.07 -12.40 1.98
C ILE A 110 3.98 -12.07 0.80
N VAL A 111 4.57 -10.88 0.84
CA VAL A 111 5.63 -10.44 -0.06
C VAL A 111 6.85 -10.09 0.79
N GLU A 112 8.00 -10.69 0.47
CA GLU A 112 9.26 -10.39 1.12
C GLU A 112 10.09 -9.46 0.23
N VAL A 113 10.69 -8.45 0.83
CA VAL A 113 11.51 -7.45 0.14
C VAL A 113 12.84 -7.33 0.85
N GLU A 114 13.93 -7.31 0.09
CA GLU A 114 15.27 -7.02 0.60
C GLU A 114 15.89 -5.90 -0.22
N THR A 115 16.53 -4.95 0.46
CA THR A 115 17.21 -3.82 -0.18
C THR A 115 18.69 -3.78 0.16
N GLU A 116 19.47 -3.27 -0.79
CA GLU A 116 20.85 -2.85 -0.60
C GLU A 116 20.94 -1.35 -0.95
N ASN A 117 21.58 -0.56 -0.09
CA ASN A 117 21.70 0.90 -0.14
C ASN A 117 20.37 1.68 -0.12
N ILE A 118 19.30 1.08 0.40
CA ILE A 118 18.08 1.78 0.84
C ILE A 118 17.86 1.43 2.31
N SER A 119 18.02 2.41 3.19
CA SER A 119 17.90 2.23 4.64
C SER A 119 16.47 2.35 5.14
N LEU A 120 16.19 1.77 6.32
CA LEU A 120 14.91 1.96 7.01
C LEU A 120 14.64 3.45 7.29
N VAL A 121 15.66 4.25 7.59
CA VAL A 121 15.53 5.71 7.79
C VAL A 121 14.97 6.38 6.53
N GLN A 122 15.50 6.05 5.35
CA GLN A 122 15.02 6.59 4.08
C GLN A 122 13.57 6.18 3.81
N PHE A 123 13.23 4.91 4.08
CA PHE A 123 11.83 4.44 3.96
C PHE A 123 10.89 5.17 4.93
N MET A 124 11.30 5.41 6.18
CA MET A 124 10.52 6.17 7.15
C MET A 124 10.33 7.63 6.71
N MET A 125 11.35 8.25 6.12
CA MET A 125 11.22 9.60 5.54
C MET A 125 10.26 9.64 4.36
N PHE A 126 10.28 8.62 3.49
CA PHE A 126 9.30 8.48 2.41
C PHE A 126 7.86 8.40 2.97
N ASN A 127 7.62 7.58 3.99
CA ASN A 127 6.30 7.50 4.63
C ASN A 127 5.87 8.85 5.26
N GLN A 128 6.80 9.57 5.88
CA GLN A 128 6.54 10.92 6.40
C GLN A 128 6.25 11.92 5.27
N LEU A 129 6.92 11.81 4.13
CA LEU A 129 6.66 12.64 2.95
C LEU A 129 5.25 12.39 2.41
N LEU A 130 4.82 11.13 2.31
CA LEU A 130 3.48 10.75 1.88
C LEU A 130 2.42 11.40 2.78
N ALA A 131 2.55 11.23 4.09
CA ALA A 131 1.64 11.83 5.08
C ALA A 131 1.69 13.36 5.09
N LYS A 132 2.85 13.98 4.83
CA LYS A 132 3.00 15.44 4.80
C LYS A 132 2.41 16.06 3.54
N LYS A 133 2.60 15.42 2.38
CA LYS A 133 2.03 15.89 1.10
C LYS A 133 0.52 15.75 1.11
N ASN A 134 0.02 14.61 1.57
CA ASN A 134 -1.40 14.29 1.75
C ASN A 134 -2.28 14.70 0.55
N ASN A 135 -1.74 14.56 -0.66
CA ASN A 135 -2.40 14.90 -1.92
C ASN A 135 -2.77 13.62 -2.68
N LEU A 136 -3.35 13.76 -3.88
CA LEU A 136 -3.70 12.60 -4.71
C LEU A 136 -2.60 12.24 -5.71
N TYR A 137 -1.73 13.20 -6.04
CA TYR A 137 -0.64 12.98 -6.99
C TYR A 137 0.32 11.88 -6.55
N LEU A 138 0.94 11.99 -5.36
CA LEU A 138 2.00 11.07 -4.93
C LEU A 138 1.50 9.63 -4.70
N PRO A 139 0.36 9.39 -4.03
CA PRO A 139 -0.21 8.04 -3.94
C PRO A 139 -0.53 7.43 -5.31
N SER A 140 -0.96 8.25 -6.28
CA SER A 140 -1.29 7.81 -7.63
C SER A 140 -0.07 7.44 -8.48
N THR A 141 1.12 7.98 -8.19
CA THR A 141 2.37 7.55 -8.85
C THR A 141 3.00 6.33 -8.18
N ILE A 142 2.61 6.04 -6.93
CA ILE A 142 3.01 4.83 -6.21
C ILE A 142 2.20 3.62 -6.67
N HIS A 143 0.89 3.77 -6.90
CA HIS A 143 0.07 2.70 -7.43
C HIS A 143 -1.13 3.24 -8.22
N PRO A 144 -1.43 2.70 -9.44
CA PRO A 144 -2.55 3.17 -10.25
C PRO A 144 -3.90 2.93 -9.58
N GLU A 145 -4.04 1.91 -8.74
CA GLU A 145 -5.30 1.64 -8.01
C GLU A 145 -5.56 2.59 -6.83
N HIS A 146 -4.68 3.55 -6.50
CA HIS A 146 -4.95 4.53 -5.44
C HIS A 146 -5.76 5.71 -5.98
N TYR A 147 -7.09 5.58 -5.98
CA TYR A 147 -8.01 6.62 -6.49
C TYR A 147 -8.13 7.82 -5.54
N TYR A 148 -8.02 7.58 -4.24
CA TYR A 148 -8.14 8.58 -3.19
C TYR A 148 -7.15 8.26 -2.07
N PHE A 149 -6.59 9.27 -1.42
CA PHE A 149 -5.76 9.10 -0.24
C PHE A 149 -5.94 10.26 0.73
N ASP A 150 -6.03 9.95 2.02
CA ASP A 150 -5.91 10.90 3.12
C ASP A 150 -5.16 10.24 4.29
N ALA A 151 -4.24 10.95 4.92
CA ALA A 151 -3.51 10.46 6.08
C ALA A 151 -3.44 11.54 7.17
N ASN A 152 -3.41 11.11 8.43
CA ASN A 152 -3.30 12.01 9.55
C ASN A 152 -2.08 11.74 10.45
N SER A 153 -1.84 12.62 11.41
CA SER A 153 -0.70 12.55 12.32
C SER A 153 -0.72 11.36 13.29
N LYS A 154 -1.85 10.65 13.41
CA LYS A 154 -1.97 9.42 14.21
C LYS A 154 -1.58 8.17 13.42
N GLY A 155 -1.28 8.32 12.12
CA GLY A 155 -0.96 7.21 11.22
C GLY A 155 -2.19 6.50 10.68
N GLU A 156 -3.40 7.05 10.87
CA GLU A 156 -4.60 6.56 10.20
C GLU A 156 -4.55 7.00 8.73
N GLN A 157 -4.99 6.11 7.84
CA GLN A 157 -5.05 6.35 6.41
C GLN A 157 -6.43 5.99 5.88
N THR A 158 -7.01 6.86 5.06
CA THR A 158 -8.25 6.62 4.36
C THR A 158 -7.96 6.56 2.86
N ILE A 159 -8.38 5.50 2.19
CA ILE A 159 -8.02 5.22 0.80
C ILE A 159 -9.25 4.75 0.01
N ILE A 160 -9.34 5.13 -1.28
CA ILE A 160 -10.15 4.38 -2.24
C ILE A 160 -9.19 3.58 -3.10
N GLU A 161 -9.33 2.27 -3.09
CA GLU A 161 -8.50 1.38 -3.91
C GLU A 161 -9.24 0.15 -4.41
N THR A 162 -8.86 -0.33 -5.60
CA THR A 162 -9.26 -1.67 -6.04
C THR A 162 -8.37 -2.69 -5.31
N PHE A 163 -8.93 -3.40 -4.34
CA PHE A 163 -8.14 -4.27 -3.49
C PHE A 163 -7.73 -5.55 -4.23
N GLY A 164 -6.47 -5.60 -4.67
CA GLY A 164 -5.92 -6.75 -5.39
C GLY A 164 -6.50 -6.95 -6.79
N MET A 165 -6.88 -5.88 -7.50
CA MET A 165 -7.58 -5.94 -8.80
C MET A 165 -8.88 -6.76 -8.80
N TYR A 166 -9.52 -6.94 -7.64
CA TYR A 166 -10.74 -7.74 -7.54
C TYR A 166 -11.99 -6.87 -7.43
N LYS A 167 -12.87 -7.00 -8.44
CA LYS A 167 -14.14 -6.26 -8.53
C LYS A 167 -13.96 -4.75 -8.34
N GLU A 168 -14.89 -4.12 -7.63
CA GLU A 168 -15.01 -2.67 -7.50
C GLU A 168 -14.11 -2.06 -6.41
N PRO A 169 -13.63 -0.82 -6.60
CA PRO A 169 -12.89 -0.08 -5.59
C PRO A 169 -13.58 0.02 -4.22
N SER A 170 -12.81 -0.21 -3.16
CA SER A 170 -13.24 -0.12 -1.77
C SER A 170 -12.84 1.21 -1.14
N TYR A 171 -13.73 1.81 -0.35
CA TYR A 171 -13.40 2.96 0.50
C TYR A 171 -13.05 2.51 1.92
N LEU A 172 -11.76 2.50 2.22
CA LEU A 172 -11.19 1.85 3.39
C LEU A 172 -10.58 2.87 4.37
N ASP A 173 -10.65 2.55 5.66
CA ASP A 173 -10.04 3.29 6.76
C ASP A 173 -9.07 2.37 7.50
N LEU A 174 -7.78 2.57 7.29
CA LEU A 174 -6.69 1.81 7.89
C LEU A 174 -6.30 2.49 9.19
N ARG A 175 -6.41 1.74 10.29
CA ARG A 175 -6.14 2.26 11.64
C ARG A 175 -5.04 1.43 12.30
N PRO A 176 -3.90 2.04 12.68
CA PRO A 176 -2.90 1.38 13.49
C PRO A 176 -3.53 0.87 14.79
N ASP A 177 -3.18 -0.36 15.18
CA ASP A 177 -3.70 -0.99 16.39
C ASP A 177 -2.53 -1.60 17.17
N SER A 178 -2.18 -0.98 18.30
CA SER A 178 -1.09 -1.46 19.16
C SER A 178 -1.43 -2.71 19.96
N ASP A 179 -2.71 -3.04 20.06
CA ASP A 179 -3.21 -4.19 20.82
C ASP A 179 -3.65 -5.35 19.94
N ILE A 180 -3.46 -5.22 18.63
CA ILE A 180 -3.77 -6.25 17.67
C ILE A 180 -3.01 -7.55 17.99
N LYS A 181 -3.74 -8.66 17.99
CA LYS A 181 -3.11 -9.97 18.00
C LYS A 181 -2.55 -10.23 16.61
N TYR A 182 -1.23 -10.37 16.50
CA TYR A 182 -0.59 -10.55 15.21
C TYR A 182 -1.05 -11.85 14.53
N PRO A 183 -1.44 -11.81 13.25
CA PRO A 183 -1.82 -13.00 12.49
C PRO A 183 -0.69 -14.03 12.34
N ILE A 184 0.56 -13.55 12.37
CA ILE A 184 1.78 -14.37 12.35
C ILE A 184 2.73 -13.89 13.45
N VAL A 185 3.56 -14.82 13.94
CA VAL A 185 4.63 -14.48 14.88
C VAL A 185 5.63 -13.56 14.16
N PRO A 186 5.95 -12.38 14.71
CA PRO A 186 6.97 -11.53 14.11
C PRO A 186 8.35 -12.19 14.16
N ASP A 187 9.19 -11.89 13.17
CA ASP A 187 10.56 -12.41 13.11
C ASP A 187 11.38 -11.92 14.32
N HIS A 188 12.33 -12.74 14.77
CA HIS A 188 13.08 -12.52 16.03
C HIS A 188 13.84 -11.17 16.07
N ASN A 189 14.31 -10.70 14.92
CA ASN A 189 15.15 -9.49 14.80
C ASN A 189 14.42 -8.30 14.15
N VAL A 190 13.08 -8.32 14.14
CA VAL A 190 12.30 -7.23 13.55
C VAL A 190 12.56 -5.92 14.31
N SER A 191 12.95 -4.86 13.59
CA SER A 191 13.19 -3.55 14.18
C SER A 191 11.88 -2.80 14.47
N LEU A 192 10.88 -2.96 13.60
CA LEU A 192 9.58 -2.34 13.73
C LEU A 192 8.49 -3.22 13.10
N VAL A 193 7.42 -3.48 13.85
CA VAL A 193 6.17 -4.03 13.32
C VAL A 193 5.15 -2.92 13.19
N MET A 194 4.63 -2.71 11.98
CA MET A 194 3.47 -1.86 11.75
C MET A 194 2.27 -2.76 11.48
N ALA A 195 1.22 -2.66 12.28
CA ALA A 195 0.02 -3.46 12.10
C ALA A 195 -1.23 -2.63 12.35
N GLY A 196 -2.27 -2.91 11.59
CA GLY A 196 -3.52 -2.17 11.67
C GLY A 196 -4.69 -2.98 11.14
N LYS A 197 -5.89 -2.55 11.55
CA LYS A 197 -7.16 -3.06 11.05
C LYS A 197 -7.70 -2.13 9.99
N THR A 198 -8.47 -2.72 9.08
CA THR A 198 -9.14 -1.96 8.03
C THR A 198 -10.64 -1.96 8.26
N TYR A 199 -11.25 -0.78 8.15
CA TYR A 199 -12.69 -0.58 8.28
C TYR A 199 -13.27 -0.06 6.97
N LEU A 200 -14.53 -0.39 6.69
CA LEU A 200 -15.31 0.28 5.66
C LEU A 200 -15.54 1.72 6.09
N LYS A 201 -14.98 2.69 5.38
CA LYS A 201 -14.99 4.08 5.84
C LYS A 201 -16.41 4.64 5.94
N SER A 202 -17.26 4.34 4.96
CA SER A 202 -18.64 4.83 4.91
C SER A 202 -19.52 4.31 6.06
N LEU A 203 -19.22 3.13 6.59
CA LEU A 203 -20.07 2.43 7.56
C LEU A 203 -19.42 2.29 8.93
N ASN A 204 -18.13 2.57 9.04
CA ASN A 204 -17.30 2.29 10.22
C ASN A 204 -17.41 0.82 10.69
N ILE A 205 -17.48 -0.11 9.74
CA ILE A 205 -17.57 -1.57 10.00
C ILE A 205 -16.21 -2.20 9.78
N ASP A 206 -15.80 -3.07 10.71
CA ASP A 206 -14.55 -3.84 10.61
C ASP A 206 -14.63 -4.85 9.44
N THR A 207 -13.68 -4.75 8.51
CA THR A 207 -13.57 -5.70 7.37
C THR A 207 -12.98 -7.05 7.78
N LYS A 208 -12.44 -7.15 9.01
CA LYS A 208 -11.60 -8.24 9.52
C LYS A 208 -10.29 -8.42 8.74
N LEU A 209 -9.94 -7.48 7.87
CA LEU A 209 -8.65 -7.43 7.19
C LEU A 209 -7.60 -6.83 8.13
N ILE A 210 -6.43 -7.45 8.14
CA ILE A 210 -5.26 -6.97 8.88
C ILE A 210 -4.11 -6.76 7.91
N GLY A 211 -3.58 -5.54 7.87
CA GLY A 211 -2.27 -5.24 7.30
C GLY A 211 -1.20 -5.37 8.37
N MET A 212 -0.10 -6.05 8.08
CA MET A 212 1.04 -6.17 9.00
C MET A 212 2.36 -6.17 8.22
N HIS A 213 3.16 -5.13 8.43
CA HIS A 213 4.48 -4.97 7.84
C HIS A 213 5.56 -5.15 8.92
N GLN A 214 6.53 -6.01 8.66
CA GLN A 214 7.68 -6.21 9.52
C GLN A 214 8.91 -5.60 8.85
N LEU A 215 9.48 -4.58 9.47
CA LEU A 215 10.61 -3.81 8.96
C LEU A 215 11.84 -4.16 9.80
N THR A 216 12.89 -4.66 9.13
CA THR A 216 14.14 -5.05 9.77
C THR A 216 15.28 -4.26 9.16
N GLN A 217 15.97 -3.46 9.97
CA GLN A 217 17.21 -2.81 9.57
C GLN A 217 18.29 -3.88 9.31
N THR A 218 19.05 -3.75 8.22
CA THR A 218 20.25 -4.57 7.97
C THR A 218 21.49 -3.68 7.90
N THR A 219 22.67 -4.30 7.80
CA THR A 219 23.94 -3.59 7.64
C THR A 219 24.07 -2.85 6.31
N THR A 220 23.36 -3.33 5.28
CA THR A 220 23.44 -2.79 3.91
C THR A 220 22.14 -2.16 3.44
N GLY A 221 21.04 -2.27 4.18
CA GLY A 221 19.74 -1.74 3.78
C GLY A 221 18.63 -2.14 4.77
N MET A 222 17.59 -2.79 4.27
CA MET A 222 16.48 -3.30 5.08
C MET A 222 15.86 -4.57 4.48
N LYS A 223 15.18 -5.33 5.34
CA LYS A 223 14.26 -6.39 4.95
C LYS A 223 12.85 -6.00 5.35
N VAL A 224 11.89 -6.28 4.49
CA VAL A 224 10.48 -6.04 4.72
C VAL A 224 9.70 -7.31 4.48
N LYS A 225 8.85 -7.70 5.43
CA LYS A 225 7.84 -8.72 5.21
C LYS A 225 6.49 -8.03 5.20
N LEU A 226 5.89 -7.95 4.02
CA LEU A 226 4.60 -7.33 3.76
C LEU A 226 3.53 -8.39 3.86
N GLY A 227 2.71 -8.30 4.90
CA GLY A 227 1.60 -9.23 5.13
C GLY A 227 0.26 -8.54 4.97
N VAL A 228 -0.60 -9.15 4.16
CA VAL A 228 -2.04 -8.90 4.17
C VAL A 228 -2.74 -10.18 4.65
N PHE A 229 -3.66 -10.02 5.60
CA PHE A 229 -4.37 -11.14 6.21
C PHE A 229 -5.87 -10.91 6.04
N LEU A 230 -6.45 -11.68 5.12
CA LEU A 230 -7.85 -11.56 4.74
C LEU A 230 -8.71 -12.58 5.47
N PRO A 231 -10.00 -12.30 5.66
CA PRO A 231 -10.94 -13.27 6.20
C PRO A 231 -10.97 -14.57 5.36
N THR A 232 -11.24 -15.71 5.98
CA THR A 232 -11.19 -17.03 5.28
C THR A 232 -12.17 -17.17 4.13
N ALA A 233 -13.27 -16.40 4.13
CA ALA A 233 -14.24 -16.39 3.04
C ALA A 233 -13.85 -15.47 1.88
N ALA A 234 -12.79 -14.69 1.99
CA ALA A 234 -12.31 -13.87 0.88
C ALA A 234 -11.91 -14.78 -0.31
N PRO A 235 -12.28 -14.45 -1.55
CA PRO A 235 -11.77 -15.16 -2.72
C PRO A 235 -10.24 -15.14 -2.76
N LYS A 236 -9.62 -16.25 -3.16
CA LYS A 236 -8.16 -16.41 -3.21
C LYS A 236 -7.53 -15.42 -4.20
N GLU A 237 -8.26 -15.05 -5.23
CA GLU A 237 -7.90 -14.04 -6.24
C GLU A 237 -7.60 -12.69 -5.60
N ILE A 238 -8.32 -12.30 -4.53
CA ILE A 238 -8.03 -11.05 -3.80
C ILE A 238 -6.64 -11.14 -3.16
N VAL A 239 -6.33 -12.25 -2.51
CA VAL A 239 -5.04 -12.46 -1.83
C VAL A 239 -3.90 -12.45 -2.83
N ASP A 240 -4.04 -13.20 -3.93
CA ASP A 240 -3.01 -13.30 -4.96
C ASP A 240 -2.83 -11.98 -5.73
N GLY A 241 -3.92 -11.29 -6.04
CA GLY A 241 -3.89 -9.97 -6.65
C GLY A 241 -3.31 -8.89 -5.72
N HIS A 242 -3.52 -8.99 -4.40
CA HIS A 242 -2.96 -8.03 -3.46
C HIS A 242 -1.45 -8.26 -3.20
N LYS A 243 -0.93 -9.48 -3.41
CA LYS A 243 0.53 -9.69 -3.47
C LYS A 243 1.16 -8.86 -4.60
N TRP A 244 0.54 -8.82 -5.77
CA TRP A 244 0.98 -7.95 -6.87
C TRP A 244 0.83 -6.47 -6.55
N HIS A 245 -0.26 -6.09 -5.88
CA HIS A 245 -0.45 -4.71 -5.41
C HIS A 245 0.70 -4.26 -4.51
N LEU A 246 1.04 -5.06 -3.49
CA LEU A 246 2.14 -4.77 -2.57
C LEU A 246 3.49 -4.69 -3.30
N MET A 247 3.75 -5.56 -4.27
CA MET A 247 4.99 -5.49 -5.07
C MET A 247 5.09 -4.19 -5.86
N VAL A 248 4.04 -3.77 -6.56
CA VAL A 248 4.03 -2.51 -7.31
C VAL A 248 4.19 -1.31 -6.38
N GLU A 249 3.37 -1.24 -5.32
CA GLU A 249 3.40 -0.15 -4.34
C GLU A 249 4.80 0.00 -3.72
N PHE A 250 5.36 -1.09 -3.18
CA PHE A 250 6.65 -1.03 -2.52
C PHE A 250 7.80 -0.84 -3.49
N ASN A 251 7.72 -1.35 -4.72
CA ASN A 251 8.76 -1.10 -5.72
C ASN A 251 8.88 0.41 -5.97
N ASN A 252 7.76 1.06 -6.29
CA ASN A 252 7.73 2.50 -6.53
C ASN A 252 8.10 3.31 -5.29
N GLY A 253 7.53 2.95 -4.12
CA GLY A 253 7.84 3.62 -2.86
C GLY A 253 9.32 3.52 -2.48
N LEU A 254 9.96 2.38 -2.73
CA LEU A 254 11.39 2.19 -2.44
C LEU A 254 12.29 2.95 -3.42
N HIS A 255 11.93 3.08 -4.69
CA HIS A 255 12.63 3.97 -5.61
C HIS A 255 12.60 5.43 -5.12
N ILE A 256 11.44 5.91 -4.66
CA ILE A 256 11.31 7.25 -4.06
C ILE A 256 12.07 7.36 -2.72
N ALA A 257 12.08 6.29 -1.93
CA ALA A 257 12.83 6.23 -0.68
C ALA A 257 14.34 6.34 -0.94
N ALA A 258 14.86 5.71 -1.99
CA ALA A 258 16.28 5.78 -2.35
C ALA A 258 16.75 7.21 -2.66
N GLU A 259 15.84 8.09 -3.13
CA GLU A 259 16.12 9.50 -3.38
C GLU A 259 16.17 10.35 -2.10
N GLN A 260 15.68 9.84 -0.96
CA GLN A 260 15.72 10.57 0.29
C GLN A 260 17.17 10.70 0.79
N GLN A 261 17.57 11.93 1.11
CA GLN A 261 18.90 12.28 1.62
C GLN A 261 18.81 12.79 3.06
N PRO A 262 18.65 11.90 4.08
CA PRO A 262 18.66 12.32 5.48
C PRO A 262 19.97 13.02 5.82
N ASN A 263 19.90 14.22 6.40
CA ASN A 263 21.07 14.81 7.04
C ASN A 263 21.43 14.07 8.34
N ALA A 264 22.62 14.34 8.89
CA ALA A 264 23.12 13.65 10.07
C ALA A 264 22.18 13.72 11.28
N VAL A 265 21.51 14.87 11.48
CA VAL A 265 20.57 15.08 12.58
C VAL A 265 19.29 14.27 12.37
N GLN A 266 18.71 14.32 11.17
CA GLN A 266 17.53 13.53 10.80
C GLN A 266 17.78 12.05 10.97
N LYS A 267 18.94 11.57 10.48
CA LYS A 267 19.36 10.18 10.61
C LYS A 267 19.42 9.77 12.07
N PHE A 268 20.15 10.52 12.90
CA PHE A 268 20.27 10.24 14.33
C PHE A 268 18.92 10.20 15.04
N MET A 269 18.06 11.19 14.81
CA MET A 269 16.73 11.28 15.44
C MET A 269 15.82 10.11 15.05
N LEU A 270 15.79 9.75 13.76
CA LEU A 270 14.98 8.62 13.28
C LEU A 270 15.51 7.27 13.78
N GLU A 271 16.83 7.07 13.81
CA GLU A 271 17.43 5.87 14.38
C GLU A 271 17.12 5.72 15.87
N MET A 272 17.15 6.82 16.63
CA MET A 272 16.72 6.80 18.03
C MET A 272 15.24 6.46 18.19
N ALA A 273 14.38 7.03 17.34
CA ALA A 273 12.95 6.73 17.35
C ALA A 273 12.68 5.25 17.02
N ILE A 274 13.36 4.69 16.01
CA ILE A 274 13.27 3.26 15.65
C ILE A 274 13.67 2.38 16.84
N LYS A 275 14.84 2.64 17.45
CA LYS A 275 15.29 1.88 18.63
C LYS A 275 14.33 1.98 19.81
N HIS A 276 13.69 3.14 20.00
CA HIS A 276 12.68 3.30 21.05
C HIS A 276 11.42 2.47 20.76
N MET A 277 10.93 2.49 19.52
CA MET A 277 9.78 1.67 19.09
C MET A 277 10.07 0.18 19.21
N GLU A 278 11.24 -0.27 18.75
CA GLU A 278 11.72 -1.65 18.86
C GLU A 278 11.65 -2.14 20.32
N LYS A 279 12.24 -1.38 21.26
CA LYS A 279 12.19 -1.71 22.69
C LYS A 279 10.77 -1.81 23.23
N LYS A 280 9.91 -0.84 22.89
CA LYS A 280 8.50 -0.83 23.32
C LYS A 280 7.75 -2.07 22.83
N GLN A 281 8.02 -2.50 21.59
CA GLN A 281 7.40 -3.68 20.99
C GLN A 281 7.93 -4.99 21.61
N HIS A 282 9.21 -5.07 21.96
CA HIS A 282 9.75 -6.22 22.70
C HIS A 282 9.16 -6.34 24.10
N VAL A 283 9.03 -5.24 24.83
CA VAL A 283 8.41 -5.23 26.18
C VAL A 283 6.94 -5.65 26.10
N ALA A 284 6.18 -5.12 25.14
CA ALA A 284 4.78 -5.49 24.95
C ALA A 284 4.59 -6.99 24.61
N LYS A 285 5.56 -7.62 23.94
CA LYS A 285 5.56 -9.07 23.67
C LYS A 285 5.83 -9.91 24.92
N GLN A 286 6.73 -9.48 25.81
CA GLN A 286 7.06 -10.22 27.04
C GLN A 286 5.89 -10.21 28.04
N VAL A 287 5.18 -9.08 28.18
CA VAL A 287 4.05 -8.94 29.12
C VAL A 287 2.79 -9.70 28.67
N LYS A 288 2.63 -9.97 27.36
CA LYS A 288 1.46 -10.70 26.81
C LYS A 288 1.66 -12.23 26.73
N HIS A 289 2.81 -12.74 27.17
CA HIS A 289 3.13 -14.17 27.21
C HIS A 289 3.34 -14.72 28.64
N GLU A 290 3.06 -13.93 29.68
CA GLU A 290 2.83 -14.34 31.07
C GLU A 290 1.32 -14.35 31.37
#